data_AF-A0A660UX75-F1
#
_entry.id   AF-A0A660UX75-F1
#
_cell.length_a   1.000
_cell.length_b   1.000
_cell.length_c   1.000
_cell.angle_alpha   90.00
_cell.angle_beta   90.00
_cell.angle_gamma   90.00
#
_symmetry.space_group_name_H-M   'P 1'
#
loop_
_entity.id
_entity.type
_entity.pdbx_description
1 polymer ?
#
loop_
_entity_poly.entity_id
_entity_poly.type
_entity_poly.pdbx_seq_one_letter_code
_entity_poly.pdbx_strand_id
1 'polypeptide(L)'
;MTILQANLKHLYQRKGFWLIAIGLGLVAPMGIMAIVDGEQASFMVFAAWIYIAAGFTSALQVEVLARPFSWSLPAHAGIPVKFLFCIGISVSLFWSAAFLFYPAPTLAEHLLSSVSVFFAGTIFYWLGAWVVFRFPNWVSAIVLVPILMVYGRYLDLNALLERVIVDAWFAVILSGGLVNFLAWRHWSRPHMARKYCGRPWLGAFDAWNKAKISEFQQARLAQKNKAIPTVLPHVEKFFLDRITDRTGPNTAQYIWGGLYRSFGLIASRKKDCIRFWLVMLPLLCFLGYMGPGANILFIMPGIMVANMSLHVRSTLLVSGGRTERFWSALSVAAATTLLATAIVTLMAALTIPLQATMPELTIKGQSFVYRAMEIKLFFIPLCMMPVTLTIALIFYKYPRLMMGVVMMIFVFAMQVSWFLRILPIHPKEPGPIQIIIIITLILLCCWAIFTAVLRHICMRRCLVR
;
A
#
# COMPACT_ATOMS: atom_id res chain seq x y z
N MET A 1 -4.41 -32.46 23.95
CA MET A 1 -3.77 -31.31 23.27
C MET A 1 -4.50 -30.06 23.70
N THR A 2 -3.83 -29.09 24.32
CA THR A 2 -4.51 -27.84 24.73
C THR A 2 -4.89 -27.03 23.49
N ILE A 3 -5.95 -26.23 23.58
CA ILE A 3 -6.38 -25.37 22.46
C ILE A 3 -5.25 -24.42 22.03
N LEU A 4 -4.46 -23.94 22.98
CA LEU A 4 -3.27 -23.14 22.71
C LEU A 4 -2.24 -23.90 21.85
N GLN A 5 -1.99 -25.18 22.16
CA GLN A 5 -1.12 -26.05 21.35
C GLN A 5 -1.67 -26.25 19.93
N ALA A 6 -2.99 -26.40 19.77
CA ALA A 6 -3.60 -26.53 18.45
C ALA A 6 -3.42 -25.26 17.61
N ASN A 7 -3.60 -24.08 18.22
CA ASN A 7 -3.36 -22.79 17.56
C ASN A 7 -1.87 -22.59 17.21
N LEU A 8 -0.94 -23.00 18.07
CA LEU A 8 0.49 -22.98 17.79
C LEU A 8 0.90 -23.95 16.68
N LYS A 9 0.30 -25.14 16.63
CA LYS A 9 0.51 -26.09 15.53
C LYS A 9 0.02 -25.52 14.20
N HIS A 10 -1.16 -24.88 14.20
CA HIS A 10 -1.69 -24.22 13.01
C HIS A 10 -0.81 -23.04 12.58
N LEU A 11 -0.21 -22.30 13.52
CA LEU A 11 0.77 -21.24 13.24
C LEU A 11 2.01 -21.83 12.54
N TYR A 12 2.60 -22.87 13.12
CA TYR A 12 3.80 -23.54 12.61
C TYR A 12 3.61 -24.11 11.20
N GLN A 13 2.42 -24.64 10.91
CA GLN A 13 2.12 -25.23 9.59
C GLN A 13 1.92 -24.20 8.47
N ARG A 14 1.83 -22.89 8.79
CA ARG A 14 1.67 -21.84 7.76
C ARG A 14 3.01 -21.44 7.18
N LYS A 15 3.21 -21.72 5.89
CA LYS A 15 4.40 -21.31 5.12
C LYS A 15 4.76 -19.83 5.25
N GLY A 16 3.75 -18.96 5.33
CA GLY A 16 3.99 -17.52 5.45
C GLY A 16 4.54 -17.09 6.83
N PHE A 17 4.30 -17.85 7.90
CA PHE A 17 4.91 -17.58 9.20
C PHE A 17 6.44 -17.74 9.12
N TRP A 18 6.91 -18.78 8.42
CA TRP A 18 8.34 -19.00 8.20
C TRP A 18 9.01 -17.89 7.41
N LEU A 19 8.35 -17.35 6.38
CA LEU A 19 8.89 -16.20 5.65
C LEU A 19 9.10 -14.99 6.56
N ILE A 20 8.22 -14.78 7.54
CA ILE A 20 8.37 -13.69 8.51
C ILE A 20 9.41 -14.03 9.56
N ALA A 21 9.46 -15.26 10.06
CA ALA A 21 10.49 -15.69 10.99
C ALA A 21 11.89 -15.54 10.37
N ILE A 22 12.04 -15.90 9.10
CA ILE A 22 13.27 -15.69 8.32
C ILE A 22 13.52 -14.19 8.14
N GLY A 23 12.51 -13.41 7.73
CA GLY A 23 12.64 -11.95 7.60
C GLY A 23 13.07 -11.27 8.92
N LEU A 24 12.47 -11.69 10.04
CA LEU A 24 12.83 -11.25 11.39
C LEU A 24 14.26 -11.67 11.73
N GLY A 25 14.64 -12.91 11.45
CA GLY A 25 16.00 -13.41 11.69
C GLY A 25 17.07 -12.71 10.85
N LEU A 26 16.73 -12.26 9.64
CA LEU A 26 17.66 -11.53 8.76
C LEU A 26 17.81 -10.06 9.15
N VAL A 27 16.73 -9.41 9.60
CA VAL A 27 16.77 -7.97 9.91
C VAL A 27 17.08 -7.70 11.38
N ALA A 28 16.84 -8.64 12.29
CA ALA A 28 17.20 -8.49 13.69
C ALA A 28 18.70 -8.16 13.91
N PRO A 29 19.66 -8.84 13.26
CA PRO A 29 21.07 -8.49 13.37
C PRO A 29 21.38 -7.07 12.90
N MET A 30 20.77 -6.62 11.79
CA MET A 30 20.95 -5.25 11.27
C MET A 30 20.41 -4.21 12.25
N GLY A 31 19.24 -4.47 12.85
CA GLY A 31 18.66 -3.62 13.88
C GLY A 31 19.52 -3.56 15.14
N ILE A 32 20.06 -4.70 15.59
CA ILE A 32 20.96 -4.78 16.75
C ILE A 32 22.26 -4.01 16.47
N MET A 33 22.88 -4.19 15.29
CA MET A 33 24.07 -3.43 14.91
C MET A 33 23.80 -1.92 14.91
N ALA A 34 22.68 -1.47 14.33
CA ALA A 34 22.31 -0.05 14.35
C ALA A 34 22.11 0.52 15.77
N ILE A 35 21.63 -0.30 16.72
CA ILE A 35 21.53 0.09 18.15
C ILE A 35 22.92 0.22 18.78
N VAL A 36 23.79 -0.75 18.52
CA VAL A 36 25.18 -0.78 19.04
C VAL A 36 25.98 0.42 18.52
N ASP A 37 25.80 0.77 17.24
CA ASP A 37 26.47 1.90 16.59
C ASP A 37 25.88 3.27 17.02
N GLY A 38 24.82 3.28 17.82
CA GLY A 38 24.16 4.51 18.28
C GLY A 38 23.47 5.28 17.15
N GLU A 39 23.08 4.60 16.06
CA GLU A 39 22.36 5.27 14.98
C GLU A 39 20.96 5.68 15.44
N GLN A 40 20.61 6.96 15.31
CA GLN A 40 19.29 7.49 15.69
C GLN A 40 18.13 6.77 14.99
N ALA A 41 18.37 6.18 13.81
CA ALA A 41 17.36 5.43 13.06
C ALA A 41 16.95 4.09 13.71
N SER A 42 17.73 3.60 14.67
CA SER A 42 17.53 2.29 15.31
C SER A 42 16.18 2.15 16.03
N PHE A 43 15.73 3.19 16.77
CA PHE A 43 14.46 3.18 17.50
C PHE A 43 13.24 3.06 16.59
N MET A 44 13.31 3.69 15.41
CA MET A 44 12.22 3.61 14.43
C MET A 44 12.15 2.24 13.76
N VAL A 45 13.31 1.68 13.42
CA VAL A 45 13.42 0.32 12.88
C VAL A 45 12.82 -0.66 13.89
N PHE A 46 13.20 -0.55 15.17
CA PHE A 46 12.61 -1.30 16.27
C PHE A 46 11.08 -1.16 16.33
N ALA A 47 10.56 0.07 16.35
CA ALA A 47 9.13 0.33 16.45
C ALA A 47 8.35 -0.26 15.28
N ALA A 48 8.85 -0.08 14.06
CA ALA A 48 8.26 -0.65 12.85
C ALA A 48 8.27 -2.18 12.88
N TRP A 49 9.34 -2.81 13.37
CA TRP A 49 9.43 -4.25 13.48
C TRP A 49 8.45 -4.85 14.46
N ILE A 50 8.35 -4.27 15.66
CA ILE A 50 7.37 -4.73 16.65
C ILE A 50 5.95 -4.54 16.14
N TYR A 51 5.68 -3.42 15.48
CA TYR A 51 4.39 -3.15 14.83
C TYR A 51 4.06 -4.20 13.74
N ILE A 52 5.02 -4.56 12.89
CA ILE A 52 4.85 -5.63 11.87
C ILE A 52 4.57 -6.97 12.54
N ALA A 53 5.35 -7.35 13.54
CA ALA A 53 5.19 -8.60 14.27
C ALA A 53 3.80 -8.70 14.92
N ALA A 54 3.29 -7.60 15.47
CA ALA A 54 1.93 -7.51 15.97
C ALA A 54 0.89 -7.66 14.87
N GLY A 55 1.09 -7.03 13.71
CA GLY A 55 0.20 -7.16 12.57
C GLY A 55 0.03 -8.61 12.12
N PHE A 56 1.12 -9.39 12.11
CA PHE A 56 1.06 -10.79 11.73
C PHE A 56 0.40 -11.69 12.78
N THR A 57 0.79 -11.52 14.03
CA THR A 57 0.24 -12.32 15.15
C THR A 57 -1.25 -12.06 15.35
N SER A 58 -1.69 -10.80 15.24
CA SER A 58 -3.11 -10.42 15.26
C SER A 58 -3.88 -10.90 14.04
N ALA A 59 -3.30 -10.85 12.83
CA ALA A 59 -3.97 -11.35 11.61
C ALA A 59 -4.29 -12.84 11.71
N LEU A 60 -3.43 -13.62 12.36
CA LEU A 60 -3.68 -15.03 12.65
C LEU A 60 -4.84 -15.22 13.63
N GLN A 61 -4.86 -14.44 14.71
CA GLN A 61 -5.92 -14.51 15.70
C GLN A 61 -7.29 -14.09 15.14
N VAL A 62 -7.32 -13.07 14.29
CA VAL A 62 -8.55 -12.68 13.58
C VAL A 62 -9.02 -13.82 12.66
N GLU A 63 -8.12 -14.53 12.00
CA GLU A 63 -8.53 -15.67 11.17
C GLU A 63 -9.10 -16.83 11.98
N VAL A 64 -8.53 -17.11 13.16
CA VAL A 64 -9.09 -18.10 14.09
C VAL A 64 -10.50 -17.68 14.53
N LEU A 65 -10.67 -16.41 14.90
CA LEU A 65 -11.96 -15.84 15.30
C LEU A 65 -12.99 -15.78 14.16
N ALA A 66 -12.54 -15.72 12.90
CA ALA A 66 -13.43 -15.72 11.74
C ALA A 66 -14.07 -17.09 11.48
N ARG A 67 -13.51 -18.19 12.03
CA ARG A 67 -14.06 -19.53 11.83
C ARG A 67 -15.35 -19.71 12.62
N PRO A 68 -16.41 -20.28 12.02
CA PRO A 68 -17.73 -20.40 12.65
C PRO A 68 -17.69 -21.24 13.94
N PHE A 69 -16.87 -22.30 13.98
CA PHE A 69 -16.73 -23.18 15.14
C PHE A 69 -15.86 -22.60 16.28
N SER A 70 -15.19 -21.47 16.07
CA SER A 70 -14.38 -20.84 17.12
C SER A 70 -15.22 -20.35 18.30
N TRP A 71 -16.51 -20.09 18.05
CA TRP A 71 -17.45 -19.58 19.05
C TRP A 71 -18.18 -20.68 19.83
N SER A 72 -18.39 -21.85 19.22
CA SER A 72 -19.10 -22.97 19.85
C SER A 72 -18.24 -23.73 20.87
N LEU A 73 -16.93 -23.49 20.90
CA LEU A 73 -16.03 -24.15 21.83
C LEU A 73 -15.85 -23.32 23.12
N PRO A 74 -16.18 -23.87 24.30
CA PRO A 74 -15.97 -23.17 25.56
C PRO A 74 -14.48 -22.84 25.74
N ALA A 75 -14.19 -21.72 26.40
CA ALA A 75 -12.85 -21.17 26.62
C ALA A 75 -12.08 -20.66 25.37
N HIS A 76 -12.53 -20.92 24.13
CA HIS A 76 -11.84 -20.39 22.93
C HIS A 76 -11.85 -18.87 22.83
N ALA A 77 -12.90 -18.21 23.34
CA ALA A 77 -13.08 -16.76 23.21
C ALA A 77 -11.95 -15.94 23.88
N GLY A 78 -11.32 -16.46 24.94
CA GLY A 78 -10.25 -15.77 25.68
C GLY A 78 -8.82 -16.08 25.19
N ILE A 79 -8.66 -17.10 24.33
CA ILE A 79 -7.33 -17.58 23.91
C ILE A 79 -6.60 -16.59 23.00
N PRO A 80 -7.26 -15.90 22.04
CA PRO A 80 -6.62 -14.88 21.23
C PRO A 80 -5.92 -13.80 22.04
N VAL A 81 -6.53 -13.36 23.14
CA VAL A 81 -5.98 -12.33 24.02
C VAL A 81 -4.73 -12.83 24.73
N LYS A 82 -4.82 -14.02 25.34
CA LYS A 82 -3.68 -14.67 26.02
C LYS A 82 -2.52 -14.88 25.06
N PHE A 83 -2.80 -15.29 23.83
CA PHE A 83 -1.79 -15.49 22.79
C PHE A 83 -1.11 -14.17 22.40
N LEU A 84 -1.89 -13.13 22.10
CA LEU A 84 -1.35 -11.81 21.73
C LEU A 84 -0.53 -11.21 22.86
N PHE A 85 -0.98 -11.35 24.10
CA PHE A 85 -0.22 -10.90 25.26
C PHE A 85 1.09 -11.65 25.43
N CYS A 86 1.05 -12.97 25.38
CA CYS A 86 2.24 -13.80 25.55
C CYS A 86 3.28 -13.45 24.49
N ILE A 87 2.90 -13.37 23.21
CA ILE A 87 3.84 -13.04 22.14
C ILE A 87 4.27 -11.58 22.20
N GLY A 88 3.36 -10.64 22.47
CA GLY A 88 3.69 -9.23 22.59
C GLY A 88 4.73 -8.96 23.68
N ILE A 89 4.57 -9.58 24.85
CA ILE A 89 5.54 -9.51 25.94
C ILE A 89 6.87 -10.15 25.52
N SER A 90 6.86 -11.37 24.97
CA SER A 90 8.10 -12.06 24.58
C SER A 90 8.87 -11.31 23.49
N VAL A 91 8.20 -10.78 22.47
CA VAL A 91 8.84 -10.02 21.38
C VAL A 91 9.38 -8.69 21.89
N SER A 92 8.62 -7.98 22.72
CA SER A 92 9.07 -6.71 23.29
C SER A 92 10.26 -6.91 24.22
N LEU A 93 10.26 -7.98 25.02
CA LEU A 93 11.37 -8.35 25.91
C LEU A 93 12.63 -8.73 25.14
N PHE A 94 12.48 -9.54 24.10
CA PHE A 94 13.60 -9.94 23.25
C PHE A 94 14.29 -8.73 22.62
N TRP A 95 13.51 -7.81 22.07
CA TRP A 95 14.07 -6.64 21.42
C TRP A 95 14.56 -5.57 22.41
N SER A 96 13.92 -5.41 23.58
CA SER A 96 14.42 -4.49 24.61
C SER A 96 15.75 -4.95 25.21
N ALA A 97 16.03 -6.25 25.22
CA ALA A 97 17.33 -6.78 25.62
C ALA A 97 18.47 -6.32 24.72
N ALA A 98 18.21 -6.06 23.42
CA ALA A 98 19.22 -5.49 22.52
C ALA A 98 19.67 -4.07 22.94
N PHE A 99 18.80 -3.32 23.61
CA PHE A 99 19.11 -1.99 24.12
C PHE A 99 19.97 -1.99 25.39
N LEU A 100 20.29 -3.16 25.95
CA LEU A 100 21.36 -3.25 26.95
C LEU A 100 22.74 -2.90 26.36
N PHE A 101 22.88 -2.99 25.04
CA PHE A 101 24.09 -2.56 24.31
C PHE A 101 24.04 -1.11 23.82
N TYR A 102 22.94 -0.39 24.06
CA TYR A 102 22.83 1.02 23.67
C TYR A 102 23.81 1.87 24.49
N PRO A 103 24.59 2.79 23.89
CA PRO A 103 25.61 3.55 24.60
C PRO A 103 25.01 4.49 25.66
N ALA A 104 25.08 4.11 26.93
CA ALA A 104 24.65 4.91 28.08
C ALA A 104 25.80 5.04 29.12
N PRO A 105 25.85 6.11 29.92
CA PRO A 105 26.96 6.36 30.84
C PRO A 105 26.93 5.47 32.09
N THR A 106 25.77 4.96 32.51
CA THR A 106 25.62 4.17 33.74
C THR A 106 24.77 2.91 33.54
N LEU A 107 25.07 1.83 34.27
CA LEU A 107 24.30 0.58 34.25
C LEU A 107 22.82 0.80 34.60
N ALA A 108 22.54 1.73 35.53
CA ALA A 108 21.17 2.07 35.91
C ALA A 108 20.39 2.67 34.73
N GLU A 109 21.02 3.54 33.94
CA GLU A 109 20.41 4.11 32.74
C GLU A 109 20.22 3.07 31.63
N HIS A 110 21.13 2.10 31.48
CA HIS A 110 20.90 0.96 30.58
C HIS A 110 19.66 0.14 30.98
N LEU A 111 19.50 -0.14 32.27
CA LEU A 111 18.34 -0.90 32.77
C LEU A 111 17.04 -0.11 32.60
N LEU A 112 17.04 1.18 32.96
CA LEU A 112 15.87 2.05 32.83
C LEU A 112 15.47 2.26 31.37
N SER A 113 16.42 2.50 30.48
CA SER A 113 16.17 2.64 29.05
C SER A 113 15.68 1.32 28.44
N SER A 114 16.25 0.16 28.81
CA SER A 114 15.75 -1.15 28.37
C SER A 114 14.30 -1.40 28.83
N VAL A 115 13.97 -1.08 30.09
CA VAL A 115 12.59 -1.17 30.59
C VAL A 115 11.66 -0.21 29.85
N SER A 116 12.08 1.04 29.61
CA SER A 116 11.31 2.02 28.83
C SER A 116 11.06 1.52 27.40
N VAL A 117 12.09 1.02 26.72
CA VAL A 117 12.01 0.42 25.38
C VAL A 117 11.06 -0.77 25.36
N PHE A 118 11.07 -1.63 26.39
CA PHE A 118 10.11 -2.73 26.51
C PHE A 118 8.67 -2.21 26.48
N PHE A 119 8.36 -1.20 27.30
CA PHE A 119 7.02 -0.62 27.34
C PHE A 119 6.65 0.11 26.04
N ALA A 120 7.57 0.88 25.45
CA ALA A 120 7.38 1.48 24.13
C ALA A 120 7.08 0.41 23.06
N GLY A 121 7.84 -0.69 23.08
CA GLY A 121 7.61 -1.86 22.23
C GLY A 121 6.19 -2.39 22.37
N THR A 122 5.72 -2.59 23.61
CA THR A 122 4.33 -3.05 23.81
C THR A 122 3.29 -2.07 23.26
N ILE A 123 3.52 -0.75 23.32
CA ILE A 123 2.62 0.25 22.72
C ILE A 123 2.55 0.06 21.20
N PHE A 124 3.68 -0.03 20.52
CA PHE A 124 3.73 -0.27 19.07
C PHE A 124 3.14 -1.63 18.69
N TYR A 125 3.33 -2.64 19.53
CA TYR A 125 2.72 -3.94 19.35
C TYR A 125 1.19 -3.83 19.37
N TRP A 126 0.63 -3.20 20.40
CA TRP A 126 -0.83 -3.03 20.49
C TRP A 126 -1.39 -2.14 19.39
N LEU A 127 -0.65 -1.14 18.93
CA LEU A 127 -1.02 -0.34 17.76
C LEU A 127 -1.14 -1.22 16.51
N GLY A 128 -0.15 -2.07 16.24
CA GLY A 128 -0.18 -3.01 15.11
C GLY A 128 -1.34 -4.00 15.19
N ALA A 129 -1.59 -4.56 16.39
CA ALA A 129 -2.74 -5.42 16.62
C ALA A 129 -4.06 -4.66 16.38
N TRP A 130 -4.20 -3.45 16.93
CA TRP A 130 -5.39 -2.62 16.78
C TRP A 130 -5.71 -2.31 15.32
N VAL A 131 -4.71 -1.94 14.51
CA VAL A 131 -4.89 -1.69 13.07
C VAL A 131 -5.48 -2.93 12.37
N VAL A 132 -4.95 -4.11 12.66
CA VAL A 132 -5.47 -5.35 12.06
C VAL A 132 -6.88 -5.68 12.52
N PHE A 133 -7.21 -5.54 13.80
CA PHE A 133 -8.60 -5.73 14.24
C PHE A 133 -9.54 -4.67 13.64
N ARG A 134 -9.08 -3.43 13.46
CA ARG A 134 -9.92 -2.33 12.98
C ARG A 134 -10.26 -2.44 11.50
N PHE A 135 -9.30 -2.83 10.67
CA PHE A 135 -9.45 -2.85 9.22
C PHE A 135 -9.65 -4.26 8.68
N PRO A 136 -10.56 -4.50 7.72
CA PRO A 136 -10.86 -5.82 7.15
C PRO A 136 -9.71 -6.43 6.31
N ASN A 137 -8.55 -5.77 6.25
CA ASN A 137 -7.44 -6.17 5.41
C ASN A 137 -6.11 -5.85 6.11
N TRP A 138 -5.30 -6.87 6.33
CA TRP A 138 -3.96 -6.75 6.90
C TRP A 138 -3.03 -5.83 6.11
N VAL A 139 -3.28 -5.60 4.81
CA VAL A 139 -2.48 -4.68 3.98
C VAL A 139 -2.44 -3.27 4.56
N SER A 140 -3.50 -2.81 5.24
CA SER A 140 -3.47 -1.50 5.90
C SER A 140 -2.42 -1.43 7.01
N ALA A 141 -2.12 -2.56 7.66
CA ALA A 141 -1.05 -2.61 8.63
C ALA A 141 0.31 -2.39 7.94
N ILE A 142 0.60 -3.09 6.84
CA ILE A 142 1.85 -2.88 6.09
C ILE A 142 1.99 -1.45 5.62
N VAL A 143 0.94 -0.85 5.05
CA VAL A 143 1.01 0.48 4.43
C VAL A 143 1.45 1.55 5.43
N LEU A 144 1.17 1.39 6.72
CA LEU A 144 1.62 2.33 7.75
C LEU A 144 3.15 2.33 7.93
N VAL A 145 3.83 1.21 7.67
CA VAL A 145 5.29 1.09 7.87
C VAL A 145 6.11 1.99 6.94
N PRO A 146 5.95 1.94 5.60
CA PRO A 146 6.70 2.84 4.72
C PRO A 146 6.31 4.30 4.92
N ILE A 147 5.06 4.57 5.31
CA ILE A 147 4.64 5.91 5.73
C ILE A 147 5.47 6.33 6.95
N LEU A 148 5.47 5.53 8.02
CA LEU A 148 6.28 5.81 9.20
C LEU A 148 7.73 6.01 8.81
N MET A 149 8.37 5.06 8.11
CA MET A 149 9.79 5.11 7.72
C MET A 149 10.17 6.34 6.91
N VAL A 150 9.39 6.67 5.86
CA VAL A 150 9.66 7.83 5.03
C VAL A 150 9.43 9.10 5.83
N TYR A 151 8.25 9.27 6.42
CA TYR A 151 7.89 10.51 7.10
C TYR A 151 8.64 10.72 8.41
N GLY A 152 9.00 9.67 9.11
CA GLY A 152 9.72 9.81 10.37
C GLY A 152 11.18 10.17 10.19
N ARG A 153 11.79 9.87 9.04
CA ARG A 153 13.04 10.53 8.64
C ARG A 153 12.84 12.01 8.35
N TYR A 154 11.77 12.38 7.63
CA TYR A 154 11.49 13.79 7.31
C TYR A 154 11.14 14.67 8.53
N LEU A 155 10.47 14.09 9.53
CA LEU A 155 9.97 14.82 10.70
C LEU A 155 10.90 14.70 11.93
N ASP A 156 12.07 14.09 11.77
CA ASP A 156 12.94 13.66 12.86
C ASP A 156 12.14 12.95 13.97
N LEU A 157 11.23 12.05 13.57
CA LEU A 157 10.53 11.19 14.52
C LEU A 157 11.50 10.23 15.18
N ASN A 158 12.63 9.92 14.54
CA ASN A 158 13.67 9.06 15.10
C ASN A 158 14.26 9.67 16.37
N ALA A 159 14.77 10.91 16.27
CA ALA A 159 15.30 11.65 17.41
C ALA A 159 14.22 11.98 18.44
N LEU A 160 12.98 12.27 18.01
CA LEU A 160 11.88 12.50 18.94
C LEU A 160 11.52 11.23 19.72
N LEU A 161 11.48 10.08 19.04
CA LEU A 161 11.14 8.79 19.66
C LEU A 161 12.24 8.38 20.63
N GLU A 162 13.50 8.51 20.24
CA GLU A 162 14.66 8.31 21.12
C GLU A 162 14.57 9.20 22.35
N ARG A 163 14.40 10.52 22.17
CA ARG A 163 14.23 11.48 23.29
C ARG A 163 13.08 11.10 24.22
N VAL A 164 11.93 10.72 23.67
CA VAL A 164 10.77 10.33 24.50
C VAL A 164 11.04 9.03 25.25
N ILE A 165 11.69 8.04 24.63
CA ILE A 165 11.97 6.75 25.24
C ILE A 165 13.08 6.86 26.31
N VAL A 166 14.13 7.62 26.04
CA VAL A 166 15.30 7.75 26.91
C VAL A 166 15.05 8.79 28.00
N ASP A 167 14.69 10.03 27.64
CA ASP A 167 14.59 11.13 28.60
C ASP A 167 13.29 11.09 29.40
N ALA A 168 12.19 10.64 28.78
CA ALA A 168 10.87 10.56 29.42
C ALA A 168 10.48 9.12 29.82
N TRP A 169 11.47 8.30 30.23
CA TRP A 169 11.30 6.88 30.54
C TRP A 169 10.12 6.60 31.49
N PHE A 170 9.90 7.43 32.52
CA PHE A 170 8.80 7.25 33.48
C PHE A 170 7.43 7.35 32.81
N ALA A 171 7.24 8.35 31.93
CA ALA A 171 5.99 8.53 31.20
C ALA A 171 5.74 7.38 30.21
N VAL A 172 6.80 6.87 29.57
CA VAL A 172 6.72 5.72 28.65
C VAL A 172 6.35 4.44 29.40
N ILE A 173 6.95 4.18 30.57
CA ILE A 173 6.60 3.03 31.42
C ILE A 173 5.13 3.10 31.85
N LEU A 174 4.69 4.25 32.37
CA LEU A 174 3.31 4.43 32.84
C LEU A 174 2.30 4.27 31.69
N SER A 175 2.56 4.91 30.55
CA SER A 175 1.70 4.82 29.37
C SER A 175 1.67 3.42 28.78
N GLY A 176 2.81 2.73 28.71
CA GLY A 176 2.88 1.34 28.26
C GLY A 176 2.13 0.40 29.19
N GLY A 177 2.28 0.56 30.51
CA GLY A 177 1.51 -0.20 31.50
C GLY A 177 0.00 0.01 31.34
N LEU A 178 -0.44 1.25 31.17
CA LEU A 178 -1.84 1.59 30.92
C LEU A 178 -2.35 1.01 29.60
N VAL A 179 -1.59 1.11 28.51
CA VAL A 179 -1.96 0.55 27.20
C VAL A 179 -2.09 -0.97 27.29
N ASN A 180 -1.18 -1.66 27.97
CA ASN A 180 -1.30 -3.09 28.23
C ASN A 180 -2.59 -3.40 29.01
N PHE A 181 -2.86 -2.71 30.11
CA PHE A 181 -4.09 -2.93 30.88
C PHE A 181 -5.36 -2.71 30.04
N LEU A 182 -5.42 -1.62 29.27
CA LEU A 182 -6.55 -1.29 28.40
C LEU A 182 -6.69 -2.29 27.25
N ALA A 183 -5.58 -2.71 26.64
CA ALA A 183 -5.56 -3.75 25.61
C ALA A 183 -6.14 -5.05 26.16
N TRP A 184 -5.65 -5.53 27.30
CA TRP A 184 -6.16 -6.73 27.96
C TRP A 184 -7.67 -6.64 28.17
N ARG A 185 -8.14 -5.52 28.75
CA ARG A 185 -9.57 -5.29 29.02
C ARG A 185 -10.41 -5.20 27.74
N HIS A 186 -9.90 -4.57 26.69
CA HIS A 186 -10.63 -4.38 25.43
C HIS A 186 -10.81 -5.72 24.69
N TRP A 187 -9.74 -6.48 24.53
CA TRP A 187 -9.76 -7.72 23.76
C TRP A 187 -10.33 -8.91 24.54
N SER A 188 -10.35 -8.87 25.88
CA SER A 188 -11.01 -9.89 26.71
C SER A 188 -12.55 -9.86 26.61
N ARG A 189 -13.14 -8.87 25.93
CA ARG A 189 -14.59 -8.77 25.81
C ARG A 189 -15.14 -9.88 24.91
N PRO A 190 -16.18 -10.62 25.33
CA PRO A 190 -16.76 -11.71 24.54
C PRO A 190 -17.40 -11.25 23.22
N HIS A 191 -17.73 -9.95 23.11
CA HIS A 191 -18.26 -9.36 21.89
C HIS A 191 -17.27 -9.40 20.72
N MET A 192 -15.95 -9.41 20.98
CA MET A 192 -14.95 -9.43 19.92
C MET A 192 -15.05 -10.71 19.08
N ALA A 193 -15.19 -11.88 19.71
CA ALA A 193 -15.39 -13.13 18.97
C ALA A 193 -16.66 -13.09 18.10
N ARG A 194 -17.76 -12.55 18.64
CA ARG A 194 -19.03 -12.37 17.93
C ARG A 194 -18.91 -11.47 16.70
N LYS A 195 -18.07 -10.44 16.77
CA LYS A 195 -17.86 -9.47 15.69
C LYS A 195 -17.17 -10.10 14.47
N TYR A 196 -16.26 -11.06 14.66
CA TYR A 196 -15.50 -11.66 13.55
C TYR A 196 -16.04 -13.01 13.08
N CYS A 197 -16.79 -13.74 13.93
CA CYS A 197 -17.36 -15.04 13.60
C CYS A 197 -18.16 -15.01 12.28
N GLY A 198 -17.82 -15.89 11.34
CA GLY A 198 -18.49 -16.03 10.05
C GLY A 198 -18.27 -14.87 9.08
N ARG A 199 -17.45 -13.87 9.43
CA ARG A 199 -17.12 -12.79 8.51
C ARG A 199 -16.01 -13.24 7.56
N PRO A 200 -16.16 -13.00 6.24
CA PRO A 200 -15.07 -13.27 5.30
C PRO A 200 -13.90 -12.36 5.67
N TRP A 201 -12.78 -12.98 6.01
CA TRP A 201 -11.54 -12.31 6.38
C TRP A 201 -10.41 -12.77 5.46
N LEU A 202 -9.62 -11.83 4.96
CA LEU A 202 -8.48 -12.12 4.13
C LEU A 202 -7.21 -11.99 4.97
N GLY A 203 -6.75 -13.12 5.50
CA GLY A 203 -5.53 -13.18 6.31
C GLY A 203 -4.29 -12.77 5.53
N ALA A 204 -3.24 -12.38 6.27
CA ALA A 204 -1.93 -12.07 5.69
C ALA A 204 -1.36 -13.22 4.87
N PHE A 205 -1.60 -14.45 5.33
CA PHE A 205 -1.13 -15.69 4.74
C PHE A 205 -2.06 -16.27 3.67
N ASP A 206 -3.30 -15.79 3.61
CA ASP A 206 -4.24 -16.16 2.55
C ASP A 206 -3.93 -15.42 1.25
N ALA A 207 -2.81 -14.71 1.22
CA ALA A 207 -2.34 -13.99 0.06
C ALA A 207 -2.11 -14.82 -1.18
N TRP A 208 -1.77 -16.07 -0.94
CA TRP A 208 -1.45 -17.03 -1.97
C TRP A 208 -2.62 -17.99 -2.24
N ASN A 209 -3.71 -17.93 -1.47
CA ASN A 209 -4.88 -18.79 -1.67
C ASN A 209 -5.93 -18.10 -2.56
N LYS A 210 -5.94 -18.46 -3.85
CA LYS A 210 -6.86 -17.90 -4.84
C LYS A 210 -8.33 -18.12 -4.49
N ALA A 211 -8.68 -19.31 -3.98
CA ALA A 211 -10.06 -19.65 -3.65
C ALA A 211 -10.64 -18.75 -2.54
N LYS A 212 -9.87 -18.55 -1.47
CA LYS A 212 -10.26 -17.62 -0.39
C LYS A 212 -10.35 -16.17 -0.87
N ILE A 213 -9.45 -15.76 -1.76
CA ILE A 213 -9.50 -14.40 -2.34
C ILE A 213 -10.77 -14.21 -3.15
N SER A 214 -11.12 -15.16 -4.03
CA SER A 214 -12.35 -15.07 -4.82
C SER A 214 -13.59 -15.07 -3.94
N GLU A 215 -13.64 -15.90 -2.90
CA GLU A 215 -14.75 -15.93 -1.94
C GLU A 215 -14.89 -14.60 -1.20
N PHE A 216 -13.78 -14.04 -0.70
CA PHE A 216 -13.76 -12.72 -0.06
C PHE A 216 -14.20 -11.61 -1.02
N GLN A 217 -13.75 -11.65 -2.27
CA GLN A 217 -14.16 -10.69 -3.31
C GLN A 217 -15.65 -10.82 -3.63
N GLN A 218 -16.15 -12.04 -3.81
CA GLN A 218 -17.57 -12.30 -4.06
C GLN A 218 -18.44 -11.83 -2.90
N ALA A 219 -18.07 -12.12 -1.66
CA ALA A 219 -18.81 -11.66 -0.48
C ALA A 219 -18.80 -10.12 -0.38
N ARG A 220 -17.68 -9.46 -0.69
CA ARG A 220 -17.60 -7.99 -0.75
C ARG A 220 -18.42 -7.41 -1.90
N LEU A 221 -18.39 -8.04 -3.07
CA LEU A 221 -19.19 -7.63 -4.22
C LEU A 221 -20.67 -7.81 -3.92
N ALA A 222 -21.09 -8.91 -3.30
CA ALA A 222 -22.46 -9.12 -2.85
C ALA A 222 -22.91 -8.06 -1.83
N GLN A 223 -22.03 -7.67 -0.90
CA GLN A 223 -22.31 -6.55 0.02
C GLN A 223 -22.41 -5.20 -0.70
N LYS A 224 -21.54 -4.94 -1.69
CA LYS A 224 -21.55 -3.69 -2.48
C LYS A 224 -22.70 -3.61 -3.49
N ASN A 225 -23.07 -4.74 -4.09
CA ASN A 225 -24.11 -4.86 -5.11
C ASN A 225 -25.53 -4.69 -4.56
N LYS A 226 -25.70 -4.52 -3.23
CA LYS A 226 -26.97 -4.10 -2.65
C LYS A 226 -27.43 -2.71 -3.14
N ALA A 227 -26.53 -1.92 -3.73
CA ALA A 227 -26.88 -0.74 -4.51
C ALA A 227 -26.20 -0.83 -5.88
N ILE A 228 -26.97 -1.13 -6.93
CA ILE A 228 -26.49 -0.97 -8.31
C ILE A 228 -26.11 0.51 -8.44
N PRO A 229 -24.83 0.85 -8.70
CA PRO A 229 -24.45 2.24 -8.79
C PRO A 229 -25.13 2.87 -10.00
N THR A 230 -26.07 3.79 -9.75
CA THR A 230 -26.82 4.52 -10.77
C THR A 230 -25.88 5.48 -11.51
N VAL A 231 -25.79 5.31 -12.83
CA VAL A 231 -25.09 6.24 -13.73
C VAL A 231 -26.00 7.44 -13.99
N LEU A 232 -25.44 8.65 -14.09
CA LEU A 232 -26.17 9.86 -14.43
C LEU A 232 -26.80 9.71 -15.83
N PRO A 233 -28.11 10.01 -16.00
CA PRO A 233 -28.82 9.77 -17.27
C PRO A 233 -28.15 10.39 -18.49
N HIS A 234 -27.57 11.59 -18.35
CA HIS A 234 -26.88 12.30 -19.44
C HIS A 234 -25.58 11.62 -19.87
N VAL A 235 -24.83 11.06 -18.91
CA VAL A 235 -23.59 10.32 -19.20
C VAL A 235 -23.94 9.01 -19.88
N GLU A 236 -24.93 8.29 -19.34
CA GLU A 236 -25.44 7.07 -19.95
C GLU A 236 -25.94 7.33 -21.38
N LYS A 237 -26.79 8.33 -21.59
CA LYS A 237 -27.26 8.72 -22.93
C LYS A 237 -26.11 9.05 -23.89
N PHE A 238 -25.13 9.84 -23.45
CA PHE A 238 -23.95 10.18 -24.28
C PHE A 238 -23.22 8.93 -24.82
N PHE A 239 -23.05 7.91 -23.97
CA PHE A 239 -22.40 6.66 -24.36
C PHE A 239 -23.34 5.76 -25.15
N LEU A 240 -24.61 5.65 -24.76
CA LEU A 240 -25.60 4.82 -25.45
C LEU A 240 -25.85 5.30 -26.88
N ASP A 241 -26.04 6.60 -27.10
CA ASP A 241 -26.25 7.18 -28.44
C ASP A 241 -25.11 6.76 -29.39
N ARG A 242 -23.85 6.81 -28.92
CA ARG A 242 -22.66 6.40 -29.71
C ARG A 242 -22.54 4.89 -29.92
N ILE A 243 -23.10 4.09 -29.02
CA ILE A 243 -23.14 2.64 -29.15
C ILE A 243 -24.26 2.24 -30.13
N THR A 244 -25.40 2.92 -30.11
CA THR A 244 -26.59 2.59 -30.90
C THR A 244 -26.63 3.21 -32.30
N ASP A 245 -26.03 4.39 -32.51
CA ASP A 245 -26.10 5.14 -33.79
C ASP A 245 -25.40 4.45 -34.99
N ARG A 246 -24.85 3.25 -34.84
CA ARG A 246 -24.12 2.57 -35.91
C ARG A 246 -24.80 1.26 -36.30
N THR A 247 -25.45 1.27 -37.47
CA THR A 247 -26.02 0.09 -38.12
C THR A 247 -24.90 -0.82 -38.67
N GLY A 248 -24.36 -1.71 -37.83
CA GLY A 248 -23.43 -2.77 -38.22
C GLY A 248 -22.39 -3.11 -37.14
N PRO A 249 -21.77 -4.31 -37.18
CA PRO A 249 -20.72 -4.71 -36.24
C PRO A 249 -19.45 -3.87 -36.48
N ASN A 250 -19.35 -2.74 -35.78
CA ASN A 250 -18.23 -1.82 -35.88
C ASN A 250 -17.42 -1.82 -34.58
N THR A 251 -16.09 -1.98 -34.69
CA THR A 251 -15.12 -1.89 -33.58
C THR A 251 -15.37 -0.68 -32.66
N ALA A 252 -15.88 0.42 -33.21
CA ALA A 252 -16.24 1.62 -32.46
C ALA A 252 -17.24 1.37 -31.32
N GLN A 253 -18.25 0.51 -31.50
CA GLN A 253 -19.24 0.20 -30.46
C GLN A 253 -18.56 -0.41 -29.23
N TYR A 254 -17.59 -1.29 -29.45
CA TYR A 254 -16.82 -1.94 -28.38
C TYR A 254 -15.83 -1.00 -27.70
N ILE A 255 -15.27 -0.04 -28.44
CA ILE A 255 -14.45 1.04 -27.87
C ILE A 255 -15.32 1.88 -26.92
N TRP A 256 -16.47 2.38 -27.39
CA TRP A 256 -17.38 3.17 -26.56
C TRP A 256 -17.93 2.38 -25.38
N GLY A 257 -18.26 1.11 -25.55
CA GLY A 257 -18.68 0.22 -24.45
C GLY A 257 -17.59 0.00 -23.40
N GLY A 258 -16.33 -0.15 -23.83
CA GLY A 258 -15.17 -0.26 -22.93
C GLY A 258 -14.91 1.02 -22.14
N LEU A 259 -15.00 2.17 -22.82
CA LEU A 259 -14.90 3.49 -22.20
C LEU A 259 -16.07 3.75 -21.24
N TYR A 260 -17.31 3.42 -21.61
CA TYR A 260 -18.49 3.55 -20.74
C TYR A 260 -18.32 2.74 -19.46
N ARG A 261 -17.89 1.49 -19.58
CA ARG A 261 -17.67 0.61 -18.42
C ARG A 261 -16.60 1.14 -17.46
N SER A 262 -15.55 1.76 -18.01
CA SER A 262 -14.41 2.25 -17.22
C SER A 262 -14.67 3.64 -16.63
N PHE A 263 -15.24 4.54 -17.42
CA PHE A 263 -15.39 5.96 -17.08
C PHE A 263 -16.82 6.38 -16.75
N GLY A 264 -17.84 5.66 -17.19
CA GLY A 264 -19.25 6.02 -16.95
C GLY A 264 -19.57 6.16 -15.46
N LEU A 265 -19.10 5.21 -14.65
CA LEU A 265 -19.22 5.28 -13.19
C LEU A 265 -18.43 6.43 -12.57
N ILE A 266 -17.22 6.69 -13.06
CA ILE A 266 -16.35 7.75 -12.53
C ILE A 266 -16.96 9.13 -12.84
N ALA A 267 -17.37 9.36 -14.09
CA ALA A 267 -17.99 10.59 -14.55
C ALA A 267 -19.35 10.86 -13.87
N SER A 268 -20.07 9.79 -13.51
CA SER A 268 -21.37 9.91 -12.84
C SER A 268 -21.27 10.42 -11.39
N ARG A 269 -20.13 10.26 -10.73
CA ARG A 269 -20.01 10.52 -9.29
C ARG A 269 -19.42 11.90 -9.00
N LYS A 270 -20.17 12.95 -9.31
CA LYS A 270 -19.78 14.36 -9.03
C LYS A 270 -19.33 14.57 -7.58
N LYS A 271 -20.05 13.96 -6.62
CA LYS A 271 -19.69 14.03 -5.19
C LYS A 271 -18.33 13.41 -4.89
N ASP A 272 -17.98 12.31 -5.56
CA ASP A 272 -16.66 11.68 -5.37
C ASP A 272 -15.55 12.50 -6.03
N CYS A 273 -15.83 13.21 -7.12
CA CYS A 273 -14.90 14.18 -7.71
C CYS A 273 -14.61 15.34 -6.73
N ILE A 274 -15.63 15.91 -6.10
CA ILE A 274 -15.45 16.96 -5.08
C ILE A 274 -14.65 16.42 -3.88
N ARG A 275 -15.01 15.22 -3.37
CA ARG A 275 -14.26 14.56 -2.29
C ARG A 275 -12.81 14.29 -2.67
N PHE A 276 -12.56 13.87 -3.91
CA PHE A 276 -11.22 13.67 -4.43
C PHE A 276 -10.41 14.96 -4.36
N TRP A 277 -10.91 16.06 -4.90
CA TRP A 277 -10.21 17.35 -4.85
C TRP A 277 -10.04 17.89 -3.42
N LEU A 278 -11.04 17.70 -2.56
CA LEU A 278 -10.97 18.08 -1.14
C LEU A 278 -9.84 17.34 -0.40
N VAL A 279 -9.57 16.09 -0.74
CA VAL A 279 -8.44 15.31 -0.17
C VAL A 279 -7.12 15.63 -0.87
N MET A 280 -7.15 15.82 -2.19
CA MET A 280 -5.95 16.00 -3.00
C MET A 280 -5.32 17.39 -2.83
N LEU A 281 -6.09 18.45 -2.58
CA LEU A 281 -5.55 19.80 -2.38
C LEU A 281 -4.67 19.93 -1.13
N PRO A 282 -5.10 19.48 0.08
CA PRO A 282 -4.22 19.44 1.24
C PRO A 282 -3.01 18.53 1.03
N LEU A 283 -3.21 17.37 0.38
CA LEU A 283 -2.11 16.46 0.05
C LEU A 283 -1.09 17.12 -0.88
N LEU A 284 -1.55 17.89 -1.87
CA LEU A 284 -0.69 18.66 -2.77
C LEU A 284 0.13 19.70 -2.02
N CYS A 285 -0.52 20.47 -1.14
CA CYS A 285 0.15 21.47 -0.33
C CYS A 285 1.23 20.81 0.53
N PHE A 286 0.90 19.69 1.17
CA PHE A 286 1.82 18.93 1.99
C PHE A 286 3.00 18.36 1.18
N LEU A 287 2.73 17.77 0.01
CA LEU A 287 3.77 17.20 -0.86
C LEU A 287 4.74 18.26 -1.36
N GLY A 288 4.30 19.49 -1.62
CA GLY A 288 5.18 20.59 -2.04
C GLY A 288 6.27 20.94 -1.01
N TYR A 289 6.03 20.69 0.28
CA TYR A 289 7.04 20.85 1.33
C TYR A 289 8.01 19.68 1.46
N MET A 290 7.77 18.55 0.77
CA MET A 290 8.68 17.38 0.78
C MET A 290 9.87 17.52 -0.19
N GLY A 291 10.02 18.67 -0.85
CA GLY A 291 11.08 18.92 -1.81
C GLY A 291 11.02 17.96 -3.01
N PRO A 292 12.12 17.28 -3.40
CA PRO A 292 12.11 16.32 -4.52
C PRO A 292 11.11 15.16 -4.34
N GLY A 293 10.72 14.86 -3.10
CA GLY A 293 9.71 13.84 -2.79
C GLY A 293 8.31 14.16 -3.33
N ALA A 294 8.02 15.45 -3.62
CA ALA A 294 6.75 15.87 -4.21
C ALA A 294 6.44 15.16 -5.53
N ASN A 295 7.48 14.81 -6.29
CA ASN A 295 7.36 14.18 -7.60
C ASN A 295 6.83 12.73 -7.56
N ILE A 296 6.63 12.15 -6.37
CA ILE A 296 6.01 10.82 -6.21
C ILE A 296 4.60 10.75 -6.80
N LEU A 297 3.92 11.90 -6.92
CA LEU A 297 2.59 12.01 -7.49
C LEU A 297 2.53 11.60 -8.97
N PHE A 298 3.64 11.72 -9.70
CA PHE A 298 3.77 11.24 -11.08
C PHE A 298 3.83 9.71 -11.20
N ILE A 299 4.18 9.00 -10.12
CA ILE A 299 4.26 7.54 -10.09
C ILE A 299 2.93 6.91 -9.65
N MET A 300 2.18 7.60 -8.78
CA MET A 300 0.91 7.09 -8.23
C MET A 300 -0.08 6.57 -9.28
N PRO A 301 -0.29 7.22 -10.44
CA PRO A 301 -1.20 6.71 -11.45
C PRO A 301 -0.86 5.31 -11.95
N GLY A 302 0.43 4.99 -12.11
CA GLY A 302 0.88 3.66 -12.51
C GLY A 302 0.44 2.60 -11.48
N ILE A 303 0.63 2.88 -10.20
CA ILE A 303 0.19 2.01 -9.10
C ILE A 303 -1.33 1.84 -9.09
N MET A 304 -2.08 2.93 -9.30
CA MET A 304 -3.54 2.90 -9.31
C MET A 304 -4.09 2.02 -10.45
N VAL A 305 -3.49 2.13 -11.64
CA VAL A 305 -3.90 1.38 -12.83
C VAL A 305 -3.51 -0.10 -12.76
N ALA A 306 -2.59 -0.49 -11.87
CA ALA A 306 -2.30 -1.91 -11.62
C ALA A 306 -3.56 -2.70 -11.22
N ASN A 307 -4.52 -2.05 -10.53
CA ASN A 307 -5.79 -2.67 -10.14
C ASN A 307 -6.91 -2.52 -11.19
N MET A 308 -6.65 -1.82 -12.30
CA MET A 308 -7.63 -1.62 -13.35
C MET A 308 -7.76 -2.88 -14.21
N SER A 309 -8.98 -3.41 -14.34
CA SER A 309 -9.25 -4.54 -15.22
C SER A 309 -9.45 -4.06 -16.66
N LEU A 310 -8.50 -4.34 -17.55
CA LEU A 310 -8.62 -4.07 -19.01
C LEU A 310 -9.67 -4.94 -19.73
N HIS A 311 -10.46 -5.74 -19.01
CA HIS A 311 -11.54 -6.61 -19.52
C HIS A 311 -11.20 -7.51 -20.71
N VAL A 312 -9.91 -7.71 -21.02
CA VAL A 312 -9.42 -8.54 -22.13
C VAL A 312 -9.93 -10.00 -22.05
N ARG A 313 -10.18 -10.49 -20.83
CA ARG A 313 -10.63 -11.87 -20.55
C ARG A 313 -12.08 -11.94 -20.07
N SER A 314 -12.88 -10.91 -20.33
CA SER A 314 -14.29 -10.87 -19.91
C SER A 314 -15.10 -11.92 -20.67
N THR A 315 -15.90 -12.71 -19.95
CA THR A 315 -16.91 -13.63 -20.52
C THR A 315 -18.23 -12.93 -20.83
N LEU A 316 -18.38 -11.66 -20.43
CA LEU A 316 -19.61 -10.89 -20.68
C LEU A 316 -19.84 -10.70 -22.19
N LEU A 317 -21.10 -10.86 -22.60
CA LEU A 317 -21.66 -10.74 -23.96
C LEU A 317 -21.27 -9.47 -24.73
N VAL A 318 -20.73 -8.45 -24.04
CA VAL A 318 -20.28 -7.19 -24.63
C VAL A 318 -18.92 -7.34 -25.34
N SER A 319 -18.18 -8.43 -25.16
CA SER A 319 -16.90 -8.62 -25.85
C SER A 319 -17.12 -9.32 -27.19
N GLY A 320 -17.04 -8.55 -28.29
CA GLY A 320 -17.00 -9.06 -29.65
C GLY A 320 -15.82 -10.00 -29.91
N GLY A 321 -15.50 -10.18 -31.19
CA GLY A 321 -14.34 -10.93 -31.65
C GLY A 321 -13.00 -10.42 -31.08
N ARG A 322 -11.93 -11.13 -31.44
CA ARG A 322 -10.58 -10.90 -30.88
C ARG A 322 -10.04 -9.50 -31.17
N THR A 323 -10.38 -8.98 -32.34
CA THR A 323 -9.97 -7.65 -32.81
C THR A 323 -10.69 -6.55 -32.03
N GLU A 324 -11.99 -6.67 -31.77
CA GLU A 324 -12.71 -5.63 -31.01
C GLU A 324 -12.25 -5.58 -29.55
N ARG A 325 -11.94 -6.74 -28.94
CA ARG A 325 -11.33 -6.78 -27.60
C ARG A 325 -9.98 -6.07 -27.54
N PHE A 326 -9.14 -6.24 -28.57
CA PHE A 326 -7.85 -5.56 -28.67
C PHE A 326 -8.03 -4.04 -28.71
N TRP A 327 -8.86 -3.54 -29.63
CA TRP A 327 -9.09 -2.10 -29.79
C TRP A 327 -9.80 -1.47 -28.59
N SER A 328 -10.75 -2.18 -27.99
CA SER A 328 -11.43 -1.75 -26.76
C SER A 328 -10.45 -1.63 -25.59
N ALA A 329 -9.62 -2.64 -25.35
CA ALA A 329 -8.62 -2.59 -24.28
C ALA A 329 -7.54 -1.53 -24.53
N LEU A 330 -7.08 -1.38 -25.78
CA LEU A 330 -6.08 -0.38 -26.15
C LEU A 330 -6.60 1.05 -25.97
N SER A 331 -7.84 1.32 -26.42
CA SER A 331 -8.46 2.64 -26.26
C SER A 331 -8.72 2.98 -24.79
N VAL A 332 -9.16 2.02 -23.98
CA VAL A 332 -9.31 2.21 -22.52
C VAL A 332 -7.97 2.50 -21.86
N ALA A 333 -6.91 1.77 -22.21
CA ALA A 333 -5.55 2.01 -21.70
C ALA A 333 -5.04 3.42 -22.08
N ALA A 334 -5.20 3.81 -23.35
CA ALA A 334 -4.80 5.13 -23.85
C ALA A 334 -5.59 6.25 -23.17
N ALA A 335 -6.92 6.15 -23.13
CA ALA A 335 -7.78 7.14 -22.48
C ALA A 335 -7.46 7.29 -20.99
N THR A 336 -7.22 6.17 -20.28
CA THR A 336 -6.86 6.21 -18.85
C THR A 336 -5.50 6.88 -18.64
N THR A 337 -4.53 6.55 -19.49
CA THR A 337 -3.18 7.12 -19.42
C THR A 337 -3.20 8.62 -19.68
N LEU A 338 -3.91 9.05 -20.73
CA LEU A 338 -4.06 10.47 -21.06
C LEU A 338 -4.80 11.24 -19.95
N LEU A 339 -5.92 10.70 -19.45
CA LEU A 339 -6.69 11.33 -18.38
C LEU A 339 -5.85 11.46 -17.10
N ALA A 340 -5.17 10.39 -16.69
CA ALA A 340 -4.32 10.41 -15.49
C ALA A 340 -3.15 11.37 -15.64
N THR A 341 -2.51 11.41 -16.81
CA THR A 341 -1.45 12.38 -17.13
C THR A 341 -1.99 13.80 -17.05
N ALA A 342 -3.15 14.08 -17.67
CA ALA A 342 -3.78 15.39 -17.62
C ALA A 342 -4.10 15.82 -16.18
N ILE A 343 -4.63 14.93 -15.35
CA ILE A 343 -4.91 15.21 -13.94
C ILE A 343 -3.62 15.54 -13.19
N VAL A 344 -2.58 14.71 -13.30
CA VAL A 344 -1.31 14.94 -12.61
C VAL A 344 -0.62 16.22 -13.11
N THR A 345 -0.62 16.48 -14.41
CA THR A 345 -0.07 17.72 -14.97
C THR A 345 -0.85 18.94 -14.51
N LEU A 346 -2.17 18.86 -14.41
CA LEU A 346 -2.99 19.92 -13.82
C LEU A 346 -2.62 20.15 -12.35
N MET A 347 -2.43 19.08 -11.58
CA MET A 347 -1.98 19.17 -10.19
C MET A 347 -0.59 19.82 -10.08
N ALA A 348 0.36 19.44 -10.94
CA ALA A 348 1.68 20.08 -11.02
C ALA A 348 1.59 21.56 -11.42
N ALA A 349 0.75 21.90 -12.40
CA ALA A 349 0.50 23.28 -12.79
C ALA A 349 -0.09 24.12 -11.65
N LEU A 350 -1.01 23.56 -10.86
CA LEU A 350 -1.55 24.22 -9.67
C LEU A 350 -0.48 24.49 -8.59
N THR A 351 0.60 23.69 -8.52
CA THR A 351 1.66 23.95 -7.55
C THR A 351 2.55 25.14 -7.89
N ILE A 352 2.61 25.59 -9.14
CA ILE A 352 3.39 26.77 -9.54
C ILE A 352 2.88 28.06 -8.88
N PRO A 353 1.60 28.45 -9.01
CA PRO A 353 1.08 29.64 -8.32
C PRO A 353 1.06 29.45 -6.80
N LEU A 354 0.90 28.22 -6.30
CA LEU A 354 0.99 27.94 -4.87
C LEU A 354 2.39 28.22 -4.32
N GLN A 355 3.46 27.95 -5.08
CA GLN A 355 4.82 28.22 -4.62
C GLN A 355 5.07 29.70 -4.31
N ALA A 356 4.43 30.62 -5.05
CA ALA A 356 4.57 32.05 -4.80
C ALA A 356 3.80 32.55 -3.57
N THR A 357 2.80 31.79 -3.11
CA THR A 357 1.88 32.19 -2.02
C THR A 357 2.14 31.44 -0.72
N MET A 358 2.77 30.26 -0.78
CA MET A 358 3.03 29.42 0.37
C MET A 358 4.23 29.92 1.19
N PRO A 359 4.09 30.12 2.50
CA PRO A 359 5.19 30.55 3.35
C PRO A 359 6.23 29.45 3.54
N GLU A 360 7.47 29.83 3.82
CA GLU A 360 8.49 28.93 4.32
C GLU A 360 8.09 28.43 5.71
N LEU A 361 8.06 27.10 5.91
CA LEU A 361 7.70 26.51 7.19
C LEU A 361 8.96 26.17 7.97
N THR A 362 9.13 26.76 9.15
CA THR A 362 10.21 26.42 10.06
C THR A 362 9.69 25.43 11.12
N ILE A 363 10.08 24.17 11.01
CA ILE A 363 9.70 23.11 11.96
C ILE A 363 10.98 22.62 12.62
N LYS A 364 11.06 22.77 13.96
CA LYS A 364 12.24 22.39 14.75
C LYS A 364 13.56 23.03 14.27
N GLY A 365 13.50 24.27 13.78
CA GLY A 365 14.67 24.98 13.25
C GLY A 365 15.12 24.52 11.85
N GLN A 366 14.47 23.50 11.26
CA GLN A 366 14.65 23.16 9.86
C GLN A 366 13.64 23.95 9.02
N SER A 367 14.13 24.63 7.99
CA SER A 367 13.28 25.31 7.02
C SER A 367 12.85 24.40 5.89
N PHE A 368 11.54 24.36 5.67
CA PHE A 368 10.89 23.67 4.57
C PHE A 368 10.36 24.71 3.60
N VAL A 369 11.09 24.89 2.50
CA VAL A 369 10.65 25.75 1.39
C VAL A 369 9.71 24.96 0.49
N TYR A 370 8.52 25.50 0.26
CA TYR A 370 7.59 24.92 -0.70
C TYR A 370 8.21 24.92 -2.10
N ARG A 371 8.30 23.76 -2.75
CA ARG A 371 8.78 23.63 -4.13
C ARG A 371 7.65 23.17 -5.04
N ALA A 372 7.43 23.89 -6.14
CA ALA A 372 6.51 23.42 -7.16
C ALA A 372 7.00 22.08 -7.74
N MET A 373 6.04 21.24 -8.11
CA MET A 373 6.35 19.99 -8.79
C MET A 373 6.91 20.26 -10.19
N GLU A 374 7.87 19.43 -10.60
CA GLU A 374 8.51 19.59 -11.90
C GLU A 374 7.56 19.12 -13.01
N ILE A 375 6.88 20.06 -13.67
CA ILE A 375 5.96 19.76 -14.80
C ILE A 375 6.65 18.91 -15.87
N LYS A 376 7.97 19.08 -16.06
CA LYS A 376 8.78 18.30 -16.99
C LYS A 376 8.62 16.79 -16.81
N LEU A 377 8.22 16.32 -15.63
CA LEU A 377 8.01 14.91 -15.31
C LEU A 377 6.66 14.33 -15.80
N PHE A 378 5.86 15.09 -16.56
CA PHE A 378 4.59 14.60 -17.12
C PHE A 378 4.72 13.34 -18.00
N PHE A 379 5.90 13.07 -18.55
CA PHE A 379 6.16 11.85 -19.33
C PHE A 379 6.21 10.59 -18.44
N ILE A 380 6.42 10.72 -17.13
CA ILE A 380 6.49 9.57 -16.22
C ILE A 380 5.17 8.78 -16.24
N PRO A 381 3.99 9.38 -15.97
CA PRO A 381 2.72 8.66 -16.12
C PRO A 381 2.53 8.03 -17.51
N LEU A 382 2.92 8.72 -18.58
CA LEU A 382 2.80 8.23 -19.97
C LEU A 382 3.63 6.96 -20.22
N CYS A 383 4.80 6.83 -19.58
CA CYS A 383 5.64 5.63 -19.67
C CYS A 383 5.24 4.55 -18.66
N MET A 384 4.87 4.93 -17.44
CA MET A 384 4.63 3.99 -16.34
C MET A 384 3.30 3.25 -16.48
N MET A 385 2.27 3.87 -17.06
CA MET A 385 0.98 3.22 -17.30
C MET A 385 1.07 1.99 -18.23
N PRO A 386 1.64 2.06 -19.45
CA PRO A 386 1.75 0.90 -20.32
C PRO A 386 2.63 -0.20 -19.71
N VAL A 387 3.69 0.15 -18.98
CA VAL A 387 4.52 -0.84 -18.25
C VAL A 387 3.68 -1.57 -17.20
N THR A 388 2.95 -0.82 -16.37
CA THR A 388 2.12 -1.39 -15.31
C THR A 388 1.00 -2.27 -15.87
N LEU A 389 0.34 -1.80 -16.94
CA LEU A 389 -0.69 -2.58 -17.64
C LEU A 389 -0.11 -3.85 -18.29
N THR A 390 1.11 -3.79 -18.82
CA THR A 390 1.81 -4.98 -19.35
C THR A 390 2.03 -6.02 -18.26
N ILE A 391 2.54 -5.59 -17.10
CA ILE A 391 2.74 -6.47 -15.94
C ILE A 391 1.38 -7.02 -15.48
N ALA A 392 0.33 -6.19 -15.43
CA ALA A 392 -1.01 -6.63 -15.07
C ALA A 392 -1.57 -7.69 -16.03
N LEU A 393 -1.31 -7.56 -17.33
CA LEU A 393 -1.71 -8.54 -18.33
C LEU A 393 -0.95 -9.87 -18.19
N ILE A 394 0.35 -9.83 -17.89
CA ILE A 394 1.21 -11.01 -17.67
C ILE A 394 0.81 -11.73 -16.38
N PHE A 395 0.69 -10.97 -15.29
CA PHE A 395 0.44 -11.47 -13.94
C PHE A 395 -1.04 -11.43 -13.53
N TYR A 396 -1.97 -11.44 -14.49
CA TYR A 396 -3.41 -11.35 -14.20
C TYR A 396 -3.91 -12.43 -13.22
N LYS A 397 -3.27 -13.61 -13.20
CA LYS A 397 -3.59 -14.71 -12.25
C LYS A 397 -3.05 -14.47 -10.83
N TYR A 398 -2.13 -13.53 -10.66
CA TYR A 398 -1.36 -13.29 -9.45
C TYR A 398 -1.27 -11.79 -9.12
N PRO A 399 -2.41 -11.13 -8.79
CA PRO A 399 -2.47 -9.68 -8.60
C PRO A 399 -1.53 -9.15 -7.50
N ARG A 400 -1.15 -9.98 -6.53
CA ARG A 400 -0.19 -9.58 -5.49
C ARG A 400 1.25 -9.60 -5.96
N LEU A 401 1.62 -10.63 -6.74
CA LEU A 401 2.93 -10.68 -7.37
C LEU A 401 3.06 -9.53 -8.38
N MET A 402 2.00 -9.26 -9.14
CA MET A 402 1.88 -8.09 -9.99
C MET A 402 2.15 -6.79 -9.21
N MET A 403 1.42 -6.54 -8.12
CA MET A 403 1.61 -5.33 -7.31
C MET A 403 3.03 -5.26 -6.73
N GLY A 404 3.57 -6.37 -6.24
CA GLY A 404 4.95 -6.44 -5.72
C GLY A 404 6.00 -6.11 -6.79
N VAL A 405 5.85 -6.67 -8.00
CA VAL A 405 6.74 -6.40 -9.13
C VAL A 405 6.62 -4.94 -9.59
N VAL A 406 5.40 -4.41 -9.68
CA VAL A 406 5.14 -3.00 -10.01
C VAL A 406 5.82 -2.08 -8.98
N MET A 407 5.63 -2.32 -7.68
CA MET A 407 6.25 -1.54 -6.62
C MET A 407 7.78 -1.66 -6.64
N MET A 408 8.32 -2.87 -6.86
CA MET A 408 9.76 -3.09 -6.96
C MET A 408 10.37 -2.32 -8.13
N ILE A 409 9.73 -2.34 -9.31
CA ILE A 409 10.18 -1.60 -10.49
C ILE A 409 10.16 -0.09 -10.20
N PHE A 410 9.13 0.43 -9.53
CA PHE A 410 9.07 1.85 -9.18
C PHE A 410 10.12 2.25 -8.15
N VAL A 411 10.30 1.47 -7.09
CA VAL A 411 11.35 1.70 -6.09
C VAL A 411 12.71 1.66 -6.77
N PHE A 412 12.97 0.65 -7.61
CA PHE A 412 14.20 0.53 -8.37
C PHE A 412 14.41 1.74 -9.31
N ALA A 413 13.40 2.18 -10.04
CA ALA A 413 13.49 3.36 -10.90
C ALA A 413 13.81 4.64 -10.11
N MET A 414 13.20 4.84 -8.94
CA MET A 414 13.53 5.95 -8.04
C MET A 414 14.96 5.85 -7.52
N GLN A 415 15.41 4.65 -7.11
CA GLN A 415 16.77 4.43 -6.62
C GLN A 415 17.83 4.61 -7.71
N VAL A 416 17.58 4.14 -8.93
CA VAL A 416 18.48 4.38 -10.07
C VAL A 416 18.60 5.87 -10.36
N SER A 417 17.49 6.63 -10.32
CA SER A 417 17.55 8.09 -10.52
C SER A 417 18.38 8.81 -9.46
N TRP A 418 18.34 8.31 -8.22
CA TRP A 418 19.14 8.84 -7.11
C TRP A 418 20.61 8.42 -7.23
N PHE A 419 20.86 7.14 -7.55
CA PHE A 419 22.21 6.59 -7.74
C PHE A 419 22.95 7.25 -8.91
N LEU A 420 22.26 7.52 -10.02
CA LEU A 420 22.82 8.25 -11.16
C LEU A 420 23.20 9.71 -10.82
N ARG A 421 22.64 10.30 -9.76
CA ARG A 421 23.05 11.64 -9.28
C ARG A 421 24.30 11.59 -8.39
N ILE A 422 24.62 10.45 -7.79
CA ILE A 422 25.75 10.29 -6.86
C ILE A 422 27.02 9.86 -7.59
N LEU A 423 26.88 9.09 -8.67
CA LEU A 423 28.02 8.68 -9.47
C LEU A 423 28.76 9.93 -9.98
N PRO A 424 30.06 10.10 -9.67
CA PRO A 424 30.89 11.23 -10.12
C PRO A 424 31.25 11.15 -11.61
N ILE A 425 30.54 10.30 -12.35
CA ILE A 425 30.53 10.38 -13.79
C ILE A 425 29.83 11.71 -14.05
N HIS A 426 30.55 12.71 -14.55
CA HIS A 426 29.96 13.87 -15.21
C HIS A 426 29.66 13.44 -16.65
N PRO A 427 28.55 12.73 -16.96
CA PRO A 427 28.12 12.74 -18.34
C PRO A 427 27.86 14.21 -18.65
N LYS A 428 28.49 14.73 -19.72
CA LYS A 428 28.08 16.01 -20.30
C LYS A 428 26.55 16.00 -20.32
N GLU A 429 25.93 16.96 -19.64
CA GLU A 429 24.48 16.99 -19.54
C GLU A 429 23.92 16.84 -20.96
N PRO A 430 23.13 15.79 -21.23
CA PRO A 430 22.63 15.58 -22.58
C PRO A 430 21.88 16.83 -22.99
N GLY A 431 22.18 17.33 -24.20
CA GLY A 431 21.51 18.53 -24.71
C GLY A 431 19.98 18.35 -24.68
N PRO A 432 19.20 19.44 -24.61
CA PRO A 432 17.74 19.34 -24.47
C PRO A 432 17.09 18.49 -25.58
N ILE A 433 17.64 18.53 -26.79
CA ILE A 433 17.20 17.70 -27.93
C ILE A 433 17.46 16.20 -27.66
N GLN A 434 18.63 15.85 -27.12
CA GLN A 434 18.96 14.46 -26.80
C GLN A 434 18.03 13.91 -25.72
N ILE A 435 17.69 14.71 -24.71
CA ILE A 435 16.72 14.33 -23.66
C ILE A 435 15.35 14.04 -24.29
N ILE A 436 14.86 14.90 -25.18
CA ILE A 436 13.56 14.71 -25.86
C ILE A 436 13.57 13.43 -26.70
N ILE A 437 14.65 13.17 -27.45
CA ILE A 437 14.78 11.95 -28.27
C ILE A 437 14.75 10.70 -27.37
N ILE A 438 15.53 10.70 -26.29
CA ILE A 438 15.58 9.57 -25.34
C ILE A 438 14.20 9.33 -24.71
N ILE A 439 13.52 10.38 -24.23
CA ILE A 439 12.18 10.27 -23.64
C ILE A 439 11.18 9.72 -24.66
N THR A 440 11.22 10.23 -25.90
CA THR A 440 10.33 9.78 -26.98
C THR A 440 10.58 8.32 -27.32
N LEU A 441 11.83 7.89 -27.41
CA LEU A 441 12.20 6.51 -27.67
C LEU A 441 11.72 5.58 -26.56
N ILE A 442 11.92 5.95 -25.28
CA ILE A 442 11.45 5.19 -24.13
C ILE A 442 9.92 5.06 -24.17
N LEU A 443 9.21 6.17 -24.42
CA LEU A 443 7.75 6.18 -24.49
C LEU A 443 7.23 5.27 -25.60
N LEU A 444 7.82 5.36 -26.80
CA LEU A 444 7.50 4.50 -27.93
C LEU A 444 7.77 3.02 -27.59
N CYS A 445 8.90 2.70 -26.98
CA CYS A 445 9.24 1.35 -26.55
C CYS A 445 8.23 0.80 -25.52
N CYS A 446 7.87 1.57 -24.50
CA CYS A 446 6.89 1.15 -23.48
C CYS A 446 5.53 0.83 -24.10
N TRP A 447 5.04 1.66 -25.02
CA TRP A 447 3.78 1.44 -25.73
C TRP A 447 3.86 0.30 -26.75
N ALA A 448 4.98 0.16 -27.46
CA ALA A 448 5.21 -0.95 -28.38
C ALA A 448 5.19 -2.30 -27.64
N ILE A 449 5.85 -2.40 -26.48
CA ILE A 449 5.83 -3.61 -25.64
C ILE A 449 4.41 -3.89 -25.16
N PHE A 450 3.70 -2.89 -24.64
CA PHE A 450 2.32 -3.05 -24.17
C PHE A 450 1.39 -3.53 -25.29
N THR A 451 1.43 -2.88 -26.46
CA THR A 451 0.59 -3.25 -27.60
C THR A 451 0.93 -4.64 -28.14
N ALA A 452 2.21 -5.03 -28.16
CA ALA A 452 2.63 -6.37 -28.55
C ALA A 452 2.11 -7.45 -27.59
N VAL A 453 2.23 -7.24 -26.28
CA VAL A 453 1.70 -8.16 -25.25
C VAL A 453 0.18 -8.23 -25.30
N LEU A 454 -0.50 -7.09 -25.44
CA LEU A 454 -1.96 -7.03 -25.58
C LEU A 454 -2.44 -7.77 -26.83
N ARG A 455 -1.79 -7.54 -27.98
CA ARG A 455 -2.08 -8.24 -29.24
C ARG A 455 -1.87 -9.75 -29.10
N HIS A 456 -0.78 -10.18 -28.48
CA HIS A 456 -0.52 -11.61 -28.23
C HIS A 456 -1.65 -12.25 -27.40
N ILE A 457 -2.08 -11.58 -26.33
CA ILE A 457 -3.13 -12.10 -25.44
C ILE A 457 -4.50 -12.12 -26.15
N CYS A 458 -4.90 -11.03 -26.81
CA CYS A 458 -6.19 -10.93 -27.50
C CYS A 458 -6.28 -11.82 -28.74
N MET A 459 -5.22 -11.93 -29.53
CA MET A 459 -5.28 -12.64 -30.82
C MET A 459 -4.92 -14.13 -30.70
N ARG A 460 -3.98 -14.50 -29.82
CA ARG A 460 -3.49 -15.90 -29.73
C ARG A 460 -4.02 -16.67 -28.53
N ARG A 461 -4.28 -16.02 -27.37
CA ARG A 461 -4.65 -16.71 -26.12
C ARG A 461 -6.11 -16.53 -25.66
N CYS A 462 -6.93 -15.79 -26.39
CA CYS A 462 -8.32 -15.50 -26.00
C CYS A 462 -9.33 -16.63 -26.27
N LEU A 463 -8.86 -17.80 -26.73
CA LEU A 463 -9.67 -19.01 -26.66
C LEU A 463 -9.68 -19.46 -25.19
N VAL A 464 -10.75 -19.10 -24.49
CA VAL A 464 -11.06 -19.67 -23.19
C VAL A 464 -11.25 -21.18 -23.38
N ARG A 465 -10.39 -21.98 -22.74
CA ARG A 465 -10.81 -23.25 -22.15
C ARG A 465 -11.40 -22.94 -20.78
#